data_AF-A0A8J9SAH6-F1
#
_entry.id   AF-A0A8J9SAH6-F1
#
_cell.length_a   1.000
_cell.length_b   1.000
_cell.length_c   1.000
_cell.angle_alpha   90.00
_cell.angle_beta   90.00
_cell.angle_gamma   90.00
#
_symmetry.space_group_name_H-M   'P 1'
#
loop_
_entity.id
_entity.type
_entity.pdbx_description
1 polymer ?
#
loop_
_entity_poly.entity_id
_entity_poly.type
_entity_poly.pdbx_seq_one_letter_code
_entity_poly.pdbx_strand_id
1 'polypeptide(L)'
;MKDFYSKSVQLLAFVTVSSLKVRIASSLRSPSLRWHDRYRRNVARNLGVVPSSDDPHSAPDAVANLMLLASRHCTSQALYIAVQLRIPDIIGISHCKSLSAISARITREQQAVAPNNNIDSDALLRVLRLLALEGILHEVRMSGEWAFSLTATGALLRQPTATAQQMSEHTQQEASWASLIQHWMEPPLWNAWTGMPSYLVTQHQICDHPKTTPFAIANGIAVDEFYGRRENCDSLRYANASVGLVTDLELQACVEGFDWQTLSAKSVVDLGGHDGAVMEAVQGAYPDVTCFSLDRPSVVELLSTPSTSVTLLGGNLFNSSTSPQPTQFS
;
A
#
# COMPACT_ATOMS: atom_id res chain seq x y z
N MET A 1 -12.58 22.62 4.37
CA MET A 1 -13.03 21.50 3.50
C MET A 1 -11.91 20.84 2.70
N LYS A 2 -10.81 21.54 2.32
CA LYS A 2 -9.54 20.93 1.87
C LYS A 2 -9.03 19.80 2.81
N ASP A 3 -9.29 19.94 4.10
CA ASP A 3 -9.04 18.94 5.14
C ASP A 3 -9.73 17.57 4.93
N PHE A 4 -10.84 17.47 4.19
CA PHE A 4 -11.62 16.24 4.10
C PHE A 4 -10.86 15.16 3.35
N TYR A 5 -10.26 15.47 2.19
CA TYR A 5 -9.50 14.48 1.39
C TYR A 5 -8.25 13.96 2.11
N SER A 6 -7.49 14.83 2.79
CA SER A 6 -6.32 14.41 3.58
C SER A 6 -6.71 13.60 4.83
N LYS A 7 -7.87 13.88 5.43
CA LYS A 7 -8.41 13.08 6.54
C LYS A 7 -8.95 11.75 6.03
N SER A 8 -9.59 11.72 4.85
CA SER A 8 -10.17 10.53 4.23
C SER A 8 -9.11 9.54 3.76
N VAL A 9 -7.99 9.96 3.16
CA VAL A 9 -6.92 9.03 2.76
C VAL A 9 -6.26 8.35 3.98
N GLN A 10 -6.08 9.10 5.08
CA GLN A 10 -5.54 8.55 6.33
C GLN A 10 -6.55 7.69 7.10
N LEU A 11 -7.84 8.05 7.05
CA LEU A 11 -8.93 7.29 7.66
C LEU A 11 -9.26 6.02 6.85
N LEU A 12 -9.16 6.07 5.51
CA LEU A 12 -9.32 4.91 4.62
C LEU A 12 -8.17 3.92 4.85
N ALA A 13 -6.91 4.37 4.97
CA ALA A 13 -5.81 3.51 5.39
C ALA A 13 -6.08 2.83 6.77
N PHE A 14 -6.71 3.54 7.71
CA PHE A 14 -7.08 2.98 9.02
C PHE A 14 -8.28 2.02 8.96
N VAL A 15 -9.31 2.34 8.17
CA VAL A 15 -10.55 1.55 8.02
C VAL A 15 -10.27 0.30 7.17
N THR A 16 -9.52 0.40 6.08
CA THR A 16 -9.11 -0.73 5.25
C THR A 16 -8.23 -1.71 6.04
N VAL A 17 -7.28 -1.24 6.87
CA VAL A 17 -6.49 -2.11 7.77
C VAL A 17 -7.35 -2.78 8.84
N SER A 18 -8.42 -2.13 9.30
CA SER A 18 -9.33 -2.68 10.32
C SER A 18 -10.32 -3.69 9.73
N SER A 19 -10.85 -3.43 8.53
CA SER A 19 -11.76 -4.32 7.81
C SER A 19 -11.05 -5.55 7.22
N LEU A 20 -9.79 -5.40 6.77
CA LEU A 20 -8.97 -6.50 6.29
C LEU A 20 -8.58 -7.47 7.42
N LYS A 21 -8.41 -6.98 8.65
CA LYS A 21 -8.22 -7.82 9.85
C LYS A 21 -9.42 -8.72 10.16
N VAL A 22 -10.65 -8.27 9.88
CA VAL A 22 -11.87 -9.04 10.16
C VAL A 22 -12.06 -10.18 9.16
N ARG A 23 -11.65 -10.01 7.89
CA ARG A 23 -11.75 -11.07 6.86
C ARG A 23 -10.57 -12.05 6.83
N ILE A 24 -9.35 -11.64 7.20
CA ILE A 24 -8.18 -12.54 7.20
C ILE A 24 -8.10 -13.40 8.47
N ALA A 25 -8.67 -12.95 9.59
CA ALA A 25 -8.64 -13.69 10.85
C ALA A 25 -9.47 -15.00 10.84
N SER A 26 -10.37 -15.20 9.86
CA SER A 26 -11.22 -16.39 9.79
C SER A 26 -10.66 -17.54 8.94
N SER A 27 -9.56 -17.37 8.19
CA SER A 27 -9.06 -18.42 7.28
C SER A 27 -7.61 -18.87 7.46
N LEU A 28 -6.80 -18.25 8.33
CA LEU A 28 -5.39 -18.60 8.47
C LEU A 28 -5.06 -19.26 9.81
N ARG A 29 -5.16 -20.60 9.87
CA ARG A 29 -4.30 -21.38 10.78
C ARG A 29 -2.93 -21.56 10.12
N SER A 30 -2.13 -20.50 10.13
CA SER A 30 -0.78 -20.50 9.54
C SER A 30 0.25 -21.14 10.48
N PRO A 31 1.24 -21.90 9.95
CA PRO A 31 2.41 -22.39 10.69
C PRO A 31 3.23 -21.30 11.40
N SER A 32 3.08 -20.01 11.04
CA SER A 32 3.76 -18.87 11.67
C SER A 32 3.36 -18.63 13.14
N LEU A 33 2.24 -19.21 13.59
CA LEU A 33 1.87 -19.27 15.01
C LEU A 33 2.85 -20.12 15.84
N ARG A 34 3.56 -21.08 15.22
CA ARG A 34 4.52 -21.95 15.92
C ARG A 34 5.77 -21.23 16.42
N TRP A 35 6.16 -20.11 15.81
CA TRP A 35 7.28 -19.29 16.28
C TRP A 35 6.85 -18.40 17.44
N HIS A 36 5.68 -17.76 17.39
CA HIS A 36 5.15 -17.02 18.54
C HIS A 36 5.05 -17.92 19.77
N ASP A 37 4.57 -19.15 19.59
CA ASP A 37 4.54 -20.14 20.66
C ASP A 37 5.93 -20.62 21.07
N ARG A 38 6.94 -20.64 20.18
CA ARG A 38 8.31 -21.05 20.50
C ARG A 38 9.11 -19.94 21.18
N TYR A 39 8.96 -18.70 20.73
CA TYR A 39 9.53 -17.49 21.35
C TYR A 39 8.93 -17.28 22.73
N ARG A 40 7.59 -17.31 22.88
CA ARG A 40 6.92 -17.29 24.19
C ARG A 40 7.39 -18.42 25.10
N ARG A 41 7.47 -19.67 24.60
CA ARG A 41 7.98 -20.81 25.39
C ARG A 41 9.45 -20.66 25.80
N ASN A 42 10.32 -20.14 24.94
CA ASN A 42 11.73 -19.95 25.26
C ASN A 42 11.95 -18.78 26.23
N VAL A 43 11.20 -17.69 26.08
CA VAL A 43 11.23 -16.54 27.01
C VAL A 43 10.68 -16.95 28.37
N ALA A 44 9.54 -17.64 28.42
CA ALA A 44 8.95 -18.14 29.67
C ALA A 44 9.86 -19.17 30.38
N ARG A 45 10.49 -20.09 29.62
CA ARG A 45 11.42 -21.09 30.16
C ARG A 45 12.70 -20.46 30.73
N ASN A 46 13.19 -19.38 30.13
CA ASN A 46 14.38 -18.69 30.62
C ASN A 46 14.10 -17.80 31.85
N LEU A 47 12.84 -17.45 32.11
CA LEU A 47 12.46 -16.52 33.18
C LEU A 47 11.83 -17.21 34.40
N GLY A 48 11.44 -18.49 34.31
CA GLY A 48 11.21 -19.34 35.48
C GLY A 48 10.09 -18.92 36.44
N VAL A 49 8.89 -18.51 35.97
CA VAL A 49 7.79 -18.12 36.89
C VAL A 49 6.41 -18.63 36.44
N VAL A 50 5.61 -19.07 37.43
CA VAL A 50 4.17 -19.41 37.39
C VAL A 50 3.35 -18.12 37.62
N PRO A 51 2.25 -17.83 36.90
CA PRO A 51 1.64 -16.50 36.94
C PRO A 51 0.65 -16.29 38.10
N SER A 52 0.80 -15.16 38.81
CA SER A 52 -0.26 -14.52 39.62
C SER A 52 -0.49 -13.08 39.11
N SER A 53 -1.74 -12.66 39.08
CA SER A 53 -2.29 -11.69 38.12
C SER A 53 -2.22 -10.20 38.43
N ASP A 54 -1.47 -9.71 39.43
CA ASP A 54 -1.56 -8.29 39.85
C ASP A 54 -0.22 -7.54 40.00
N ASP A 55 0.83 -7.93 39.26
CA ASP A 55 2.10 -7.19 39.25
C ASP A 55 2.48 -6.76 37.82
N PRO A 56 2.67 -5.47 37.52
CA PRO A 56 3.12 -5.01 36.20
C PRO A 56 4.51 -5.54 35.80
N HIS A 57 5.24 -6.18 36.72
CA HIS A 57 6.48 -6.91 36.44
C HIS A 57 6.28 -8.44 36.26
N SER A 58 5.06 -8.98 36.38
CA SER A 58 4.79 -10.43 36.41
C SER A 58 4.32 -11.09 35.11
N ALA A 59 4.49 -10.47 33.94
CA ALA A 59 4.26 -11.19 32.69
C ALA A 59 5.41 -10.95 31.70
N PRO A 60 6.39 -11.86 31.62
CA PRO A 60 7.31 -11.97 30.48
C PRO A 60 6.62 -11.80 29.11
N ASP A 61 5.36 -12.23 29.02
CA ASP A 61 4.52 -12.08 27.84
C ASP A 61 4.12 -10.63 27.53
N ALA A 62 3.92 -9.77 28.54
CA ALA A 62 3.57 -8.35 28.33
C ALA A 62 4.76 -7.57 27.76
N VAL A 63 5.96 -7.79 28.29
CA VAL A 63 7.20 -7.19 27.76
C VAL A 63 7.47 -7.67 26.34
N ALA A 64 7.34 -8.98 26.09
CA ALA A 64 7.49 -9.56 24.76
C ALA A 64 6.49 -8.97 23.75
N ASN A 65 5.22 -8.81 24.15
CA ASN A 65 4.19 -8.23 23.30
C ASN A 65 4.46 -6.74 23.02
N LEU A 66 4.89 -5.96 24.02
CA LEU A 66 5.25 -4.57 23.81
C LEU A 66 6.44 -4.43 22.86
N MET A 67 7.50 -5.22 23.05
CA MET A 67 8.66 -5.24 22.17
C MET A 67 8.28 -5.62 20.74
N LEU A 68 7.42 -6.62 20.57
CA LEU A 68 6.90 -7.03 19.26
C LEU A 68 6.16 -5.88 18.57
N LEU A 69 5.26 -5.19 19.28
CA LEU A 69 4.52 -4.07 18.72
C LEU A 69 5.45 -2.91 18.37
N ALA A 70 6.37 -2.56 19.26
CA ALA A 70 7.34 -1.49 19.06
C ALA A 70 8.27 -1.78 17.86
N SER A 71 8.62 -3.04 17.60
CA SER A 71 9.52 -3.42 16.51
C SER A 71 8.85 -3.60 15.14
N ARG A 72 7.51 -3.52 15.03
CA ARG A 72 6.81 -3.73 13.73
C ARG A 72 7.24 -2.78 12.63
N HIS A 73 7.72 -1.60 12.98
CA HIS A 73 8.28 -0.66 12.02
C HIS A 73 9.46 -1.27 11.23
N CYS A 74 10.26 -2.16 11.84
CA CYS A 74 11.34 -2.87 11.16
C CYS A 74 10.81 -3.75 10.04
N THR A 75 9.71 -4.47 10.28
CA THR A 75 9.06 -5.33 9.27
C THR A 75 8.52 -4.48 8.10
N SER A 76 7.83 -3.38 8.39
CA SER A 76 7.33 -2.46 7.35
C SER A 76 8.45 -1.89 6.49
N GLN A 77 9.57 -1.48 7.12
CA GLN A 77 10.73 -0.96 6.39
C GLN A 77 11.49 -2.04 5.62
N ALA A 78 11.56 -3.28 6.14
CA ALA A 78 12.13 -4.41 5.41
C ALA A 78 11.34 -4.70 4.12
N LEU A 79 10.01 -4.59 4.17
CA LEU A 79 9.15 -4.74 3.00
C LEU A 79 9.40 -3.63 1.98
N TYR A 80 9.54 -2.39 2.44
CA TYR A 80 9.90 -1.26 1.59
C TYR A 80 11.26 -1.46 0.92
N ILE A 81 12.29 -1.87 1.68
CA ILE A 81 13.61 -2.22 1.14
C ILE A 81 13.51 -3.32 0.08
N ALA A 82 12.70 -4.35 0.33
CA ALA A 82 12.53 -5.45 -0.61
C ALA A 82 11.99 -4.97 -1.97
N VAL A 83 11.02 -4.05 -1.95
CA VAL A 83 10.46 -3.46 -3.16
C VAL A 83 11.46 -2.52 -3.84
N GLN A 84 12.13 -1.64 -3.09
CA GLN A 84 13.12 -0.69 -3.61
C GLN A 84 14.31 -1.40 -4.28
N LEU A 85 14.77 -2.51 -3.69
CA LEU A 85 15.86 -3.34 -4.22
C LEU A 85 15.38 -4.44 -5.18
N ARG A 86 14.08 -4.44 -5.53
CA ARG A 86 13.46 -5.39 -6.46
C ARG A 86 13.70 -6.86 -6.10
N ILE A 87 13.82 -7.16 -4.81
CA ILE A 87 14.11 -8.51 -4.30
C ILE A 87 13.09 -9.53 -4.84
N PRO A 88 11.77 -9.26 -4.85
CA PRO A 88 10.80 -10.21 -5.38
C PRO A 88 11.01 -10.53 -6.87
N ASP A 89 11.33 -9.51 -7.69
CA ASP A 89 11.59 -9.70 -9.11
C ASP A 89 12.87 -10.53 -9.35
N ILE A 90 13.91 -10.28 -8.54
CA ILE A 90 15.20 -10.97 -8.63
C ILE A 90 15.07 -12.45 -8.26
N ILE A 91 14.27 -12.76 -7.23
CA ILE A 91 14.01 -14.13 -6.78
C ILE A 91 13.19 -14.89 -7.85
N GLY A 92 12.08 -14.30 -8.30
CA GLY A 92 11.17 -14.93 -9.25
C GLY A 92 10.30 -16.05 -8.62
N ILE A 93 9.48 -16.72 -9.44
CA ILE A 93 8.50 -17.73 -8.98
C ILE A 93 9.04 -19.16 -9.08
N SER A 94 9.91 -19.45 -10.04
CA SER A 94 10.18 -20.84 -10.43
C SER A 94 11.16 -21.56 -9.50
N HIS A 95 12.11 -20.86 -8.88
CA HIS A 95 13.18 -21.49 -8.10
C HIS A 95 13.70 -20.61 -6.97
N CYS A 96 14.26 -21.25 -5.94
CA CYS A 96 15.03 -20.54 -4.91
C CYS A 96 16.27 -19.87 -5.53
N LYS A 97 16.65 -18.69 -5.01
CA LYS A 97 17.89 -17.99 -5.35
C LYS A 97 18.81 -17.95 -4.15
N SER A 98 20.09 -18.27 -4.36
CA SER A 98 21.11 -18.14 -3.32
C SER A 98 21.35 -16.68 -2.94
N LEU A 99 21.79 -16.44 -1.70
CA LEU A 99 22.15 -15.11 -1.21
C LEU A 99 23.15 -14.43 -2.14
N SER A 100 24.20 -15.14 -2.56
CA SER A 100 25.22 -14.67 -3.50
C SER A 100 24.63 -14.23 -4.84
N ALA A 101 23.67 -14.98 -5.39
CA ALA A 101 23.01 -14.64 -6.64
C ALA A 101 22.12 -13.39 -6.49
N ILE A 102 21.40 -13.27 -5.38
CA ILE A 102 20.58 -12.09 -5.06
C ILE A 102 21.50 -10.87 -4.89
N SER A 103 22.53 -10.97 -4.04
CA SER A 103 23.52 -9.91 -3.80
C SER A 103 24.15 -9.44 -5.11
N ALA A 104 24.66 -10.36 -5.94
CA ALA A 104 25.31 -10.02 -7.20
C ALA A 104 24.36 -9.31 -8.18
N ARG A 105 23.07 -9.70 -8.20
CA ARG A 105 22.08 -9.05 -9.04
C ARG A 105 21.76 -7.63 -8.54
N ILE A 106 21.56 -7.45 -7.23
CA ILE A 106 21.32 -6.13 -6.65
C ILE A 106 22.53 -5.23 -6.87
N THR A 107 23.76 -5.69 -6.58
CA THR A 107 24.99 -4.92 -6.81
C THR A 107 25.07 -4.44 -8.26
N ARG A 108 24.80 -5.31 -9.24
CA ARG A 108 24.80 -4.92 -10.66
C ARG A 108 23.79 -3.82 -10.96
N GLU A 109 22.57 -3.93 -10.44
CA GLU A 109 21.52 -2.92 -10.64
C GLU A 109 21.88 -1.58 -9.96
N GLN A 110 22.47 -1.64 -8.76
CA GLN A 110 22.90 -0.43 -8.03
C GLN A 110 24.13 0.24 -8.67
N GLN A 111 25.04 -0.54 -9.25
CA GLN A 111 26.21 -0.03 -9.98
C GLN A 111 25.85 0.67 -11.29
N ALA A 112 24.71 0.31 -11.90
CA ALA A 112 24.17 1.03 -13.05
C ALA A 112 23.70 2.45 -12.69
N VAL A 113 23.33 2.69 -11.44
CA VAL A 113 22.97 4.03 -10.92
C VAL A 113 24.22 4.79 -10.50
N ALA A 114 25.12 4.16 -9.73
CA ALA A 114 26.40 4.75 -9.35
C ALA A 114 27.49 3.66 -9.24
N PRO A 115 28.64 3.77 -9.97
CA PRO A 115 29.62 2.69 -10.11
C PRO A 115 30.20 2.14 -8.80
N ASN A 116 30.27 2.97 -7.76
CA ASN A 116 30.84 2.59 -6.46
C ASN A 116 29.82 1.97 -5.50
N ASN A 117 28.56 1.84 -5.89
CA ASN A 117 27.55 1.21 -5.07
C ASN A 117 27.85 -0.29 -4.91
N ASN A 118 27.69 -0.78 -3.70
CA ASN A 118 27.80 -2.20 -3.40
C ASN A 118 26.82 -2.58 -2.29
N ILE A 119 26.48 -3.86 -2.19
CA ILE A 119 25.60 -4.37 -1.15
C ILE A 119 26.39 -5.11 -0.07
N ASP A 120 26.08 -4.82 1.18
CA ASP A 120 26.52 -5.64 2.30
C ASP A 120 25.65 -6.91 2.35
N SER A 121 26.28 -8.06 2.10
CA SER A 121 25.58 -9.34 2.06
C SER A 121 25.10 -9.84 3.44
N ASP A 122 25.75 -9.44 4.53
CA ASP A 122 25.27 -9.77 5.88
C ASP A 122 24.05 -8.94 6.25
N ALA A 123 24.08 -7.64 5.93
CA ALA A 123 22.92 -6.77 6.10
C ALA A 123 21.73 -7.26 5.26
N LEU A 124 21.97 -7.62 3.99
CA LEU A 124 20.96 -8.20 3.12
C LEU A 124 20.39 -9.50 3.70
N LEU A 125 21.23 -10.40 4.19
CA LEU A 125 20.79 -11.65 4.81
C LEU A 125 19.85 -11.41 5.99
N ARG A 126 20.13 -10.41 6.84
CA ARG A 126 19.25 -10.04 7.97
C ARG A 126 17.88 -9.56 7.49
N VAL A 127 17.83 -8.74 6.44
CA VAL A 127 16.58 -8.29 5.82
C VAL A 127 15.80 -9.48 5.24
N LEU A 128 16.45 -10.35 4.46
CA LEU A 128 15.81 -11.52 3.86
C LEU A 128 15.26 -12.48 4.91
N ARG A 129 15.96 -12.66 6.04
CA ARG A 129 15.48 -13.46 7.17
C ARG A 129 14.28 -12.84 7.88
N LEU A 130 14.27 -11.52 8.05
CA LEU A 130 13.10 -10.83 8.60
C LEU A 130 11.88 -11.01 7.68
N LEU A 131 12.07 -10.88 6.37
CA LEU A 131 11.01 -11.15 5.39
C LEU A 131 10.56 -12.62 5.40
N ALA A 132 11.49 -13.56 5.59
CA ALA A 132 11.15 -14.98 5.72
C ALA A 132 10.34 -15.27 7.00
N LEU A 133 10.70 -14.62 8.11
CA LEU A 133 9.98 -14.73 9.38
C LEU A 133 8.52 -14.24 9.26
N GLU A 134 8.30 -13.20 8.47
CA GLU A 134 7.00 -12.57 8.24
C GLU A 134 6.18 -13.26 7.13
N GLY A 135 6.68 -14.39 6.61
CA GLY A 135 5.98 -15.17 5.60
C GLY A 135 5.97 -14.56 4.21
N ILE A 136 6.88 -13.63 3.93
CA ILE A 136 7.11 -13.08 2.59
C ILE A 136 8.03 -13.98 1.76
N LEU A 137 9.01 -14.62 2.42
CA LEU A 137 9.98 -15.53 1.80
C LEU A 137 9.99 -16.90 2.48
N HIS A 138 10.46 -17.91 1.76
CA HIS A 138 10.93 -19.16 2.34
C HIS A 138 12.46 -19.15 2.39
N GLU A 139 13.04 -19.36 3.58
CA GLU A 139 14.48 -19.56 3.78
C GLU A 139 14.82 -21.06 3.67
N VAL A 140 15.78 -21.40 2.81
CA VAL A 140 16.29 -22.77 2.63
C VAL A 140 17.81 -22.78 2.59
N ARG A 141 18.40 -23.96 2.84
CA ARG A 141 19.83 -24.20 2.59
C ARG A 141 20.01 -24.95 1.29
N MET A 142 20.78 -24.39 0.37
CA MET A 142 21.14 -25.01 -0.91
C MET A 142 22.66 -25.02 -1.05
N SER A 143 23.24 -26.20 -1.27
CA SER A 143 24.69 -26.36 -1.49
C SER A 143 25.58 -25.67 -0.44
N GLY A 144 25.15 -25.67 0.83
CA GLY A 144 25.90 -25.02 1.92
C GLY A 144 25.72 -23.50 2.02
N GLU A 145 24.87 -22.89 1.20
CA GLU A 145 24.54 -21.46 1.20
C GLU A 145 23.07 -21.21 1.58
N TRP A 146 22.76 -20.03 2.11
CA TRP A 146 21.38 -19.59 2.26
C TRP A 146 20.77 -19.26 0.91
N ALA A 147 19.53 -19.68 0.70
CA ALA A 147 18.75 -19.37 -0.48
C ALA A 147 17.30 -19.07 -0.11
N PHE A 148 16.62 -18.31 -0.97
CA PHE A 148 15.28 -17.77 -0.72
C PHE A 148 14.36 -18.01 -1.92
N SER A 149 13.10 -18.33 -1.65
CA SER A 149 12.01 -18.30 -2.64
C SER A 149 10.85 -17.46 -2.13
N LEU A 150 9.98 -17.01 -3.04
CA LEU A 150 8.77 -16.26 -2.67
C LEU A 150 7.71 -17.20 -2.08
N THR A 151 7.00 -16.71 -1.07
CA THR A 151 5.68 -17.27 -0.71
C THR A 151 4.61 -16.73 -1.66
N ALA A 152 3.37 -17.21 -1.54
CA ALA A 152 2.23 -16.61 -2.23
C ALA A 152 2.09 -15.11 -1.89
N THR A 153 2.28 -14.72 -0.62
CA THR A 153 2.24 -13.31 -0.20
C THR A 153 3.41 -12.51 -0.79
N GLY A 154 4.62 -13.07 -0.83
CA GLY A 154 5.76 -12.40 -1.46
C GLY A 154 5.65 -12.26 -2.98
N ALA A 155 4.93 -13.18 -3.65
CA ALA A 155 4.69 -13.12 -5.09
C ALA A 155 3.85 -11.90 -5.49
N LEU A 156 2.94 -11.43 -4.63
CA LEU A 156 2.14 -10.22 -4.84
C LEU A 156 2.98 -8.95 -4.99
N LEU A 157 4.24 -8.93 -4.55
CA LEU A 157 5.14 -7.77 -4.62
C LEU A 157 5.93 -7.70 -5.93
N ARG A 158 5.77 -8.67 -6.82
CA ARG A 158 6.48 -8.67 -8.10
C ARG A 158 5.87 -7.67 -9.06
N GLN A 159 6.72 -6.88 -9.69
CA GLN A 159 6.27 -5.98 -10.75
C GLN A 159 5.97 -6.78 -12.04
N PRO A 160 4.95 -6.38 -12.82
CA PRO A 160 4.72 -6.98 -14.14
C PRO A 160 5.94 -6.76 -15.03
N THR A 161 6.46 -7.80 -15.66
CA THR A 161 7.51 -7.65 -16.68
C THR A 161 6.91 -7.09 -17.96
N ALA A 162 7.64 -6.24 -18.69
CA ALA A 162 7.19 -5.64 -19.95
C ALA A 162 6.71 -6.66 -21.00
N THR A 163 7.23 -7.89 -20.99
CA THR A 163 6.79 -9.00 -21.84
C THR A 163 5.41 -9.56 -21.49
N ALA A 164 4.95 -9.38 -20.25
CA ALA A 164 3.67 -9.88 -19.79
C ALA A 164 2.51 -8.90 -20.08
N GLN A 165 2.82 -7.61 -20.20
CA GLN A 165 1.87 -6.57 -20.65
C GLN A 165 1.43 -6.76 -22.11
N GLN A 166 2.19 -7.50 -22.93
CA GLN A 166 1.87 -7.73 -24.35
C GLN A 166 1.18 -9.07 -24.64
N MET A 167 1.00 -9.94 -23.65
CA MET A 167 0.59 -11.34 -23.86
C MET A 167 -0.77 -11.72 -23.28
N SER A 168 -1.57 -10.78 -22.75
CA SER A 168 -2.74 -11.16 -21.97
C SER A 168 -4.01 -10.36 -22.25
N GLU A 169 -4.79 -10.83 -23.21
CA GLU A 169 -6.24 -10.56 -23.27
C GLU A 169 -7.04 -11.58 -22.41
N HIS A 170 -6.41 -12.64 -21.89
CA HIS A 170 -7.11 -13.76 -21.21
C HIS A 170 -6.48 -14.35 -19.94
N THR A 171 -5.35 -13.83 -19.47
CA THR A 171 -4.77 -14.17 -18.16
C THR A 171 -4.88 -12.95 -17.26
N GLN A 172 -5.71 -13.01 -16.23
CA GLN A 172 -5.72 -11.99 -15.17
C GLN A 172 -4.33 -11.96 -14.55
N GLN A 173 -3.48 -11.03 -14.99
CA GLN A 173 -2.20 -10.79 -14.39
C GLN A 173 -2.49 -10.21 -13.01
N GLU A 174 -2.17 -10.95 -11.95
CA GLU A 174 -2.32 -10.44 -10.59
C GLU A 174 -1.57 -9.12 -10.46
N ALA A 175 -2.29 -8.07 -10.09
CA ALA A 175 -1.74 -6.74 -9.98
C ALA A 175 -0.67 -6.70 -8.86
N SER A 176 0.43 -6.02 -9.13
CA SER A 176 1.54 -5.88 -8.20
C SER A 176 1.16 -4.97 -7.04
N TRP A 177 1.25 -5.47 -5.81
CA TRP A 177 1.02 -4.73 -4.57
C TRP A 177 2.23 -3.88 -4.14
N ALA A 178 3.31 -3.90 -4.91
CA ALA A 178 4.51 -3.13 -4.60
C ALA A 178 4.26 -1.62 -4.60
N SER A 179 3.35 -1.11 -5.45
CA SER A 179 2.98 0.32 -5.48
C SER A 179 2.38 0.80 -4.16
N LEU A 180 1.56 -0.03 -3.50
CA LEU A 180 1.02 0.25 -2.18
C LEU A 180 2.13 0.36 -1.14
N ILE A 181 3.12 -0.53 -1.18
CA ILE A 181 4.28 -0.45 -0.28
C ILE A 181 5.12 0.79 -0.56
N GLN A 182 5.36 1.11 -1.84
CA GLN A 182 6.10 2.30 -2.24
C GLN A 182 5.42 3.57 -1.75
N HIS A 183 4.10 3.69 -1.90
CA HIS A 183 3.33 4.84 -1.45
C HIS A 183 3.21 4.90 0.08
N TRP A 184 2.92 3.79 0.76
CA TRP A 184 2.68 3.84 2.22
C TRP A 184 3.96 4.05 3.04
N MET A 185 5.11 3.63 2.50
CA MET A 185 6.39 3.65 3.20
C MET A 185 7.35 4.71 2.65
N GLU A 186 6.92 5.55 1.68
CA GLU A 186 7.74 6.67 1.22
C GLU A 186 8.04 7.65 2.36
N PRO A 187 9.21 8.32 2.36
CA PRO A 187 9.59 9.19 3.47
C PRO A 187 8.55 10.26 3.82
N PRO A 188 7.92 10.97 2.86
CA PRO A 188 6.91 11.98 3.20
C PRO A 188 5.71 11.43 3.98
N LEU A 189 5.19 10.26 3.58
CA LEU A 189 4.04 9.65 4.26
C LEU A 189 4.45 8.99 5.58
N TRP A 190 5.63 8.33 5.61
CA TRP A 190 6.17 7.77 6.85
C TRP A 190 6.44 8.86 7.90
N ASN A 191 6.98 10.00 7.49
CA ASN A 191 7.27 11.12 8.38
C ASN A 191 5.99 11.75 8.95
N ALA A 192 4.84 11.62 8.29
CA ALA A 192 3.57 12.14 8.80
C ALA A 192 3.21 11.57 10.18
N TRP A 193 3.66 10.36 10.52
CA TRP A 193 3.49 9.77 11.85
C TRP A 193 4.18 10.58 12.95
N THR A 194 5.26 11.28 12.64
CA THR A 194 5.96 12.16 13.60
C THR A 194 5.16 13.43 13.92
N GLY A 195 4.25 13.84 13.02
CA GLY A 195 3.33 14.95 13.23
C GLY A 195 2.11 14.61 14.09
N MET A 196 1.84 13.32 14.34
CA MET A 196 0.64 12.86 15.05
C MET A 196 0.54 13.38 16.50
N PRO A 197 1.60 13.37 17.34
CA PRO A 197 1.50 13.91 18.70
C PRO A 197 1.07 15.38 18.70
N SER A 198 1.67 16.22 17.87
CA SER A 198 1.30 17.64 17.73
C SER A 198 -0.12 17.84 17.20
N TYR A 199 -0.55 16.98 16.27
CA TYR A 199 -1.91 16.96 15.75
C TYR A 199 -2.96 16.59 16.82
N LEU A 200 -2.60 15.73 17.78
CA LEU A 200 -3.50 15.27 18.84
C LEU A 200 -3.54 16.23 20.04
N VAL A 201 -2.40 16.82 20.40
CA VAL A 201 -2.24 17.64 21.62
C VAL A 201 -2.50 19.14 21.37
N THR A 202 -2.82 19.52 20.14
CA THR A 202 -3.06 20.93 19.80
C THR A 202 -4.23 21.49 20.62
N GLN A 203 -3.90 22.32 21.61
CA GLN A 203 -4.83 23.13 22.38
C GLN A 203 -5.42 24.19 21.45
N HIS A 204 -6.55 23.91 20.80
CA HIS A 204 -7.36 24.97 20.22
C HIS A 204 -8.80 24.83 20.68
N GLN A 205 -9.25 25.93 21.29
CA GLN A 205 -10.63 26.27 21.48
C GLN A 205 -11.40 25.97 20.19
N ILE A 206 -12.61 25.50 20.43
CA ILE A 206 -13.66 25.24 19.47
C ILE A 206 -13.69 26.42 18.46
N CYS A 207 -13.50 26.09 17.17
CA CYS A 207 -13.73 26.92 15.96
C CYS A 207 -12.51 27.65 15.34
N ASP A 208 -12.43 27.52 14.00
CA ASP A 208 -11.89 28.46 12.99
C ASP A 208 -10.48 28.33 12.38
N HIS A 209 -9.57 27.47 12.86
CA HIS A 209 -8.35 27.15 12.09
C HIS A 209 -8.41 25.78 11.42
N PRO A 210 -8.10 25.67 10.10
CA PRO A 210 -7.95 24.36 9.45
C PRO A 210 -6.85 23.59 10.19
N LYS A 211 -7.16 22.38 10.66
CA LYS A 211 -6.18 21.57 11.38
C LYS A 211 -5.07 21.22 10.40
N THR A 212 -3.87 21.76 10.60
CA THR A 212 -2.68 21.35 9.84
C THR A 212 -2.52 19.84 9.97
N THR A 213 -2.52 19.14 8.84
CA THR A 213 -2.54 17.68 8.82
C THR A 213 -1.19 17.14 9.32
N PRO A 214 -1.13 15.90 9.85
CA PRO A 214 0.16 15.32 10.27
C PRO A 214 1.21 15.32 9.15
N PHE A 215 0.76 15.13 7.90
CA PHE A 215 1.62 15.26 6.72
C PHE A 215 2.19 16.66 6.57
N ALA A 216 1.36 17.70 6.67
CA ALA A 216 1.80 19.08 6.56
C ALA A 216 2.69 19.52 7.75
N ILE A 217 2.41 19.02 8.95
CA ILE A 217 3.28 19.23 10.13
C ILE A 217 4.68 18.66 9.87
N ALA A 218 4.76 17.44 9.33
CA ALA A 218 6.04 16.76 9.13
C ALA A 218 6.81 17.22 7.89
N ASN A 219 6.12 17.62 6.82
CA ASN A 219 6.73 17.90 5.51
C ASN A 219 6.68 19.38 5.12
N GLY A 220 6.03 20.23 5.91
CA GLY A 220 5.92 21.67 5.66
C GLY A 220 4.97 22.08 4.52
N ILE A 221 4.37 21.12 3.82
CA ILE A 221 3.47 21.36 2.69
C ILE A 221 2.26 20.41 2.74
N ALA A 222 1.15 20.81 2.13
CA ALA A 222 -0.03 19.97 2.06
C ALA A 222 0.17 18.75 1.14
N VAL A 223 -0.54 17.66 1.40
CA VAL A 223 -0.38 16.40 0.65
C VAL A 223 -0.77 16.54 -0.82
N ASP A 224 -1.83 17.31 -1.10
CA ASP A 224 -2.28 17.61 -2.46
C ASP A 224 -1.27 18.44 -3.22
N GLU A 225 -0.65 19.42 -2.56
CA GLU A 225 0.45 20.20 -3.11
C GLU A 225 1.69 19.34 -3.36
N PHE A 226 2.06 18.47 -2.41
CA PHE A 226 3.18 17.55 -2.56
C PHE A 226 3.02 16.69 -3.83
N TYR A 227 1.89 16.01 -3.99
CA TYR A 227 1.65 15.17 -5.17
C TYR A 227 1.45 15.98 -6.46
N GLY A 228 1.00 17.23 -6.37
CA GLY A 228 0.84 18.11 -7.53
C GLY A 228 2.15 18.63 -8.12
N ARG A 229 3.27 18.49 -7.41
CA ARG A 229 4.59 18.92 -7.86
C ARG A 229 5.19 17.93 -8.86
N ARG A 230 5.75 18.44 -9.95
CA ARG A 230 6.30 17.62 -11.05
C ARG A 230 7.45 16.74 -10.60
N GLU A 231 8.27 17.21 -9.67
CA GLU A 231 9.38 16.45 -9.08
C GLU A 231 8.92 15.22 -8.27
N ASN A 232 7.64 15.17 -7.88
CA ASN A 232 7.05 14.08 -7.10
C ASN A 232 6.17 13.15 -7.97
N CYS A 233 6.35 13.16 -9.29
CA CYS A 233 5.54 12.36 -10.22
C CYS A 233 5.65 10.85 -9.97
N ASP A 234 6.80 10.36 -9.49
CA ASP A 234 6.97 8.96 -9.09
C ASP A 234 6.11 8.62 -7.88
N SER A 235 6.13 9.46 -6.85
CA SER A 235 5.27 9.32 -5.66
C SER A 235 3.79 9.34 -6.02
N LEU A 236 3.38 10.27 -6.91
CA LEU A 236 2.00 10.30 -7.42
C LEU A 236 1.66 9.05 -8.22
N ARG A 237 2.58 8.54 -9.06
CA ARG A 237 2.36 7.28 -9.79
C ARG A 237 2.16 6.10 -8.84
N TYR A 238 2.93 5.99 -7.76
CA TYR A 238 2.75 4.94 -6.76
C TYR A 238 1.42 5.09 -6.02
N ALA A 239 1.05 6.32 -5.64
CA ALA A 239 -0.23 6.61 -5.01
C ALA A 239 -1.41 6.22 -5.91
N ASN A 240 -1.41 6.68 -7.17
CA ASN A 240 -2.43 6.36 -8.16
C ASN A 240 -2.54 4.85 -8.40
N ALA A 241 -1.41 4.16 -8.60
CA ALA A 241 -1.41 2.71 -8.75
C ALA A 241 -1.95 1.99 -7.49
N SER A 242 -1.68 2.52 -6.28
CA SER A 242 -2.23 1.95 -5.05
C SER A 242 -3.74 2.17 -4.91
N VAL A 243 -4.27 3.30 -5.42
CA VAL A 243 -5.71 3.56 -5.47
C VAL A 243 -6.37 2.57 -6.41
N GLY A 244 -5.84 2.36 -7.62
CA GLY A 244 -6.36 1.36 -8.56
C GLY A 244 -6.48 -0.03 -7.96
N LEU A 245 -5.44 -0.51 -7.27
CA LEU A 245 -5.47 -1.82 -6.57
C LEU A 245 -6.61 -1.96 -5.56
N VAL A 246 -6.87 -0.90 -4.79
CA VAL A 246 -7.94 -0.90 -3.78
C VAL A 246 -9.31 -0.82 -4.46
N THR A 247 -9.44 0.04 -5.49
CA THR A 247 -10.65 0.16 -6.30
C THR A 247 -11.06 -1.17 -6.91
N ASP A 248 -10.12 -1.94 -7.46
CA ASP A 248 -10.39 -3.26 -8.04
C ASP A 248 -11.03 -4.24 -7.04
N LEU A 249 -10.66 -4.15 -5.76
CA LEU A 249 -11.25 -4.98 -4.70
C LEU A 249 -12.67 -4.57 -4.32
N GLU A 250 -13.01 -3.30 -4.54
CA GLU A 250 -14.28 -2.70 -4.14
C GLU A 250 -15.27 -2.57 -5.29
N LEU A 251 -14.81 -2.75 -6.54
CA LEU A 251 -15.55 -2.54 -7.78
C LEU A 251 -16.93 -3.21 -7.78
N GLN A 252 -16.98 -4.51 -7.45
CA GLN A 252 -18.24 -5.25 -7.43
C GLN A 252 -19.22 -4.68 -6.39
N ALA A 253 -18.72 -4.30 -5.21
CA ALA A 253 -19.55 -3.70 -4.18
C ALA A 253 -20.08 -2.32 -4.60
N CYS A 254 -19.32 -1.54 -5.37
CA CYS A 254 -19.78 -0.27 -5.93
C CYS A 254 -20.90 -0.46 -6.96
N VAL A 255 -20.79 -1.48 -7.82
CA VAL A 255 -21.80 -1.78 -8.85
C VAL A 255 -23.09 -2.34 -8.24
N GLU A 256 -22.97 -3.23 -7.24
CA GLU A 256 -24.12 -3.93 -6.65
C GLU A 256 -24.74 -3.19 -5.45
N GLY A 257 -23.99 -2.29 -4.81
CA GLY A 257 -24.40 -1.63 -3.56
C GLY A 257 -25.39 -0.48 -3.72
N PHE A 258 -25.70 -0.07 -4.94
CA PHE A 258 -26.63 1.03 -5.25
C PHE A 258 -27.63 0.61 -6.32
N ASP A 259 -28.87 1.09 -6.21
CA ASP A 259 -29.90 0.87 -7.23
C ASP A 259 -29.75 1.87 -8.38
N TRP A 260 -28.84 1.54 -9.31
CA TRP A 260 -28.51 2.37 -10.46
C TRP A 260 -29.67 2.56 -11.44
N GLN A 261 -30.68 1.69 -11.43
CA GLN A 261 -31.85 1.83 -12.30
C GLN A 261 -32.63 3.12 -12.01
N THR A 262 -32.58 3.63 -10.78
CA THR A 262 -33.18 4.93 -10.40
C THR A 262 -32.57 6.12 -11.13
N LEU A 263 -31.39 5.93 -11.74
CA LEU A 263 -30.65 6.90 -12.51
C LEU A 263 -30.67 6.60 -14.02
N SER A 264 -31.52 5.69 -14.49
CA SER A 264 -31.70 5.42 -15.92
C SER A 264 -31.97 6.72 -16.71
N ALA A 265 -31.30 6.86 -17.85
CA ALA A 265 -31.29 8.05 -18.70
C ALA A 265 -30.81 9.34 -18.02
N LYS A 266 -30.02 9.23 -16.95
CA LYS A 266 -29.36 10.35 -16.27
C LYS A 266 -27.85 10.22 -16.34
N SER A 267 -27.17 11.33 -16.03
CA SER A 267 -25.71 11.39 -15.96
C SER A 267 -25.22 11.35 -14.52
N VAL A 268 -24.12 10.63 -14.30
CA VAL A 268 -23.44 10.51 -13.01
C VAL A 268 -21.98 10.92 -13.16
N VAL A 269 -21.49 11.72 -12.21
CA VAL A 269 -20.09 12.13 -12.14
C VAL A 269 -19.49 11.59 -10.85
N ASP A 270 -18.47 10.76 -10.97
CA ASP A 270 -17.65 10.31 -9.85
C ASP A 270 -16.58 11.38 -9.53
N LEU A 271 -16.70 12.01 -8.35
CA LEU A 271 -15.81 13.08 -7.91
C LEU A 271 -14.61 12.49 -7.16
N GLY A 272 -13.43 12.60 -7.76
CA GLY A 272 -12.23 11.90 -7.30
C GLY A 272 -12.14 10.47 -7.81
N GLY A 273 -12.77 10.19 -8.96
CA GLY A 273 -12.91 8.83 -9.50
C GLY A 273 -11.66 8.28 -10.20
N HIS A 274 -10.49 8.93 -10.04
CA HIS A 274 -9.20 8.43 -10.54
C HIS A 274 -9.20 8.11 -12.05
N ASP A 275 -9.05 6.84 -12.43
CA ASP A 275 -9.01 6.32 -13.80
C ASP A 275 -10.40 5.94 -14.35
N GLY A 276 -11.44 6.15 -13.55
CA GLY A 276 -12.83 5.92 -13.92
C GLY A 276 -13.26 4.46 -13.85
N ALA A 277 -12.46 3.55 -13.30
CA ALA A 277 -12.77 2.12 -13.25
C ALA A 277 -14.17 1.82 -12.66
N VAL A 278 -14.55 2.50 -11.58
CA VAL A 278 -15.88 2.35 -10.96
C VAL A 278 -16.99 2.73 -11.93
N MET A 279 -16.87 3.90 -12.57
CA MET A 279 -17.85 4.40 -13.53
C MET A 279 -17.92 3.54 -14.78
N GLU A 280 -16.80 2.96 -15.22
CA GLU A 280 -16.76 2.06 -16.37
C GLU A 280 -17.50 0.76 -16.06
N ALA A 281 -17.28 0.20 -14.87
CA ALA A 281 -18.01 -0.99 -14.42
C ALA A 281 -19.52 -0.72 -14.27
N VAL A 282 -19.90 0.45 -13.72
CA VAL A 282 -21.30 0.86 -13.59
C VAL A 282 -21.94 1.03 -14.96
N GLN A 283 -21.31 1.76 -15.88
CA GLN A 283 -21.86 1.98 -17.22
C GLN A 283 -21.95 0.68 -18.03
N GLY A 284 -21.01 -0.25 -17.85
CA GLY A 284 -21.09 -1.59 -18.43
C GLY A 284 -22.28 -2.41 -17.93
N ALA A 285 -22.61 -2.31 -16.63
CA ALA A 285 -23.74 -3.01 -16.02
C ALA A 285 -25.10 -2.31 -16.25
N TYR A 286 -25.08 -0.98 -16.37
CA TYR A 286 -26.26 -0.13 -16.55
C TYR A 286 -26.05 0.84 -17.72
N PRO A 287 -26.16 0.37 -18.98
CA PRO A 287 -25.80 1.16 -20.17
C PRO A 287 -26.61 2.44 -20.36
N ASP A 288 -27.81 2.51 -19.76
CA ASP A 288 -28.68 3.67 -19.80
C ASP A 288 -28.26 4.79 -18.82
N VAL A 289 -27.20 4.57 -18.01
CA VAL A 289 -26.62 5.59 -17.12
C VAL A 289 -25.35 6.14 -17.75
N THR A 290 -25.34 7.44 -18.08
CA THR A 290 -24.15 8.08 -18.66
C THR A 290 -23.17 8.41 -17.55
N CYS A 291 -21.96 7.86 -17.61
CA CYS A 291 -20.98 8.00 -16.52
C CYS A 291 -19.78 8.87 -16.91
N PHE A 292 -19.28 9.63 -15.92
CA PHE A 292 -18.11 10.50 -16.02
C PHE A 292 -17.25 10.33 -14.77
N SER A 293 -15.93 10.44 -14.90
CA SER A 293 -15.02 10.51 -13.76
C SER A 293 -14.28 11.84 -13.77
N LEU A 294 -14.30 12.56 -12.65
CA LEU A 294 -13.60 13.83 -12.48
C LEU A 294 -12.50 13.66 -11.45
N ASP A 295 -11.26 14.00 -11.79
CA ASP A 295 -10.15 14.10 -10.82
C ASP A 295 -9.29 15.33 -11.14
N ARG A 296 -8.22 15.54 -10.39
CA ARG A 296 -7.23 16.59 -10.66
C ARG A 296 -6.57 16.35 -12.02
N PRO A 297 -6.20 17.42 -12.77
CA PRO A 297 -5.48 17.27 -14.04
C PRO A 297 -4.25 16.38 -13.91
N SER A 298 -3.45 16.57 -12.86
CA SER A 298 -2.24 15.77 -12.63
C SER A 298 -2.49 14.27 -12.42
N VAL A 299 -3.70 13.87 -12.02
CA VAL A 299 -4.07 12.45 -11.88
C VAL A 299 -4.44 11.90 -13.25
N VAL A 300 -5.33 12.59 -13.97
CA VAL A 300 -5.81 12.18 -15.30
C VAL A 300 -4.67 12.15 -16.32
N GLU A 301 -3.76 13.12 -16.29
CA GLU A 301 -2.60 13.22 -17.21
C GLU A 301 -1.58 12.09 -17.04
N LEU A 302 -1.52 11.44 -15.86
CA LEU A 302 -0.58 10.36 -15.57
C LEU A 302 -1.14 8.96 -15.87
N LEU A 303 -2.40 8.87 -16.32
CA LEU A 303 -3.01 7.59 -16.67
C LEU A 303 -2.36 7.03 -17.94
N SER A 304 -1.86 5.79 -17.84
CA SER A 304 -1.20 5.12 -18.96
C SER A 304 -2.22 4.57 -19.98
N THR A 305 -3.42 4.24 -19.52
CA THR A 305 -4.51 3.65 -20.30
C THR A 305 -5.83 4.29 -19.84
N PRO A 306 -6.21 5.46 -20.35
CA PRO A 306 -7.50 6.06 -20.02
C PRO A 306 -8.64 5.17 -20.54
N SER A 307 -9.73 5.09 -19.77
CA SER A 307 -10.95 4.39 -20.19
C SER A 307 -11.47 4.96 -21.51
N THR A 308 -11.95 4.08 -22.39
CA THR A 308 -12.62 4.47 -23.64
C THR A 308 -14.14 4.51 -23.48
N SER A 309 -14.67 3.87 -22.44
CA SER A 309 -16.10 3.74 -22.16
C SER A 309 -16.64 4.94 -21.37
N VAL A 310 -15.81 5.53 -20.50
CA VAL A 310 -16.16 6.66 -19.63
C VAL A 310 -15.33 7.88 -19.99
N THR A 311 -15.95 9.06 -19.96
CA THR A 311 -15.23 10.31 -20.14
C THR A 311 -14.52 10.72 -18.85
N LEU A 312 -13.19 10.85 -18.92
CA LEU A 312 -12.33 11.32 -17.83
C LEU A 312 -12.13 12.83 -17.91
N LEU A 313 -12.32 13.52 -16.80
CA LEU A 313 -12.31 14.98 -16.71
C LEU A 313 -11.25 15.44 -15.71
N GLY A 314 -10.36 16.33 -16.15
CA GLY A 314 -9.41 17.01 -15.28
C GLY A 314 -9.99 18.33 -14.75
N GLY A 315 -10.04 18.50 -13.42
CA GLY A 315 -10.61 19.70 -12.80
C GLY A 315 -10.28 19.88 -11.32
N ASN A 316 -10.98 20.80 -10.67
CA ASN A 316 -10.85 21.06 -9.25
C ASN A 316 -12.14 20.66 -8.55
N LEU A 317 -12.07 19.60 -7.74
CA LEU A 317 -13.21 19.05 -6.98
C LEU A 317 -13.89 20.09 -6.06
N PHE A 318 -13.20 21.18 -5.73
CA PHE A 318 -13.71 22.25 -4.87
C PHE A 318 -14.15 23.50 -5.63
N ASN A 319 -14.08 23.48 -6.97
CA ASN A 319 -14.56 24.55 -7.81
C ASN A 319 -15.54 24.02 -8.85
N SER A 320 -16.84 24.26 -8.62
CA SER A 320 -17.91 23.81 -9.49
C SER A 320 -17.84 24.37 -10.92
N SER A 321 -17.09 25.46 -11.16
CA SER A 321 -16.86 25.95 -12.52
C SER A 321 -15.97 25.03 -13.36
N THR A 322 -15.28 24.08 -12.72
CA THR A 322 -14.46 23.05 -13.37
C THR A 322 -15.17 21.70 -13.44
N SER A 323 -16.35 21.58 -12.84
CA SER A 323 -17.21 20.40 -13.00
C SER A 323 -17.97 20.50 -14.33
N PRO A 324 -18.20 19.36 -15.01
CA PRO A 324 -19.01 19.35 -16.22
C PRO A 324 -20.42 19.87 -15.91
N GLN A 325 -20.89 20.81 -16.75
CA GLN A 325 -22.19 21.44 -16.53
C GLN A 325 -23.30 20.50 -17.02
N PRO A 326 -24.50 20.52 -16.41
CA PRO A 326 -25.63 19.68 -16.83
C PRO A 326 -25.97 19.77 -18.32
N THR A 327 -25.67 20.92 -18.96
CA THR A 327 -25.88 21.18 -20.38
C THR A 327 -24.85 20.55 -21.32
N GLN A 328 -23.78 19.95 -20.80
CA GLN A 328 -22.77 19.24 -21.59
C GLN A 328 -23.09 17.75 -21.78
N PHE A 329 -24.21 17.28 -21.22
CA PHE A 329 -24.62 15.89 -21.21
C PHE A 329 -25.85 15.59 -22.07
N SER A 330 -26.25 16.53 -22.93
CA SER A 330 -27.37 16.42 -23.87
C SER A 330 -26.95 15.91 -25.23
#